data_AF-A0A1C6DUE5-F1
#
_entry.id   AF-A0A1C6DUE5-F1
#
_cell.length_a   1.000
_cell.length_b   1.000
_cell.length_c   1.000
_cell.angle_alpha   90.00
_cell.angle_beta   90.00
_cell.angle_gamma   90.00
#
_symmetry.space_group_name_H-M   'P 1'
#
loop_
_entity.id
_entity.type
_entity.pdbx_description
1 polymer ?
#
loop_
_entity_poly.entity_id
_entity_poly.type
_entity_poly.pdbx_seq_one_letter_code
_entity_poly.pdbx_strand_id
1 'polypeptide(L)'
;MITIFNRKRLFSSFSVKAQASLREALAAHKIPYIVNAVNIAGGFGRADIRAAAGGVGLNLDYAYEYVIYVRKKDYQRAEDLLRAQIG
;
A
#
# COMPACT_ATOMS: atom_id res chain seq x y z
N MET A 1 -7.13 -3.43 -16.63
CA MET A 1 -6.27 -2.36 -16.06
C MET A 1 -6.89 -1.83 -14.78
N ILE A 2 -6.09 -1.55 -13.75
CA ILE A 2 -6.55 -0.88 -12.51
C ILE A 2 -6.27 0.61 -12.66
N THR A 3 -7.28 1.44 -12.44
CA THR A 3 -7.23 2.90 -12.59
C THR A 3 -7.58 3.57 -11.27
N ILE A 4 -7.27 4.85 -11.14
CA ILE A 4 -7.54 5.61 -9.91
C ILE A 4 -9.04 5.66 -9.59
N PHE A 5 -9.90 5.66 -10.61
CA PHE A 5 -11.35 5.72 -10.47
C PHE A 5 -12.01 4.36 -10.13
N ASN A 6 -11.42 3.25 -10.59
CA ASN A 6 -11.97 1.90 -10.41
C ASN A 6 -11.30 1.09 -9.28
N ARG A 7 -10.32 1.68 -8.58
CA ARG A 7 -9.61 1.04 -7.47
C ARG A 7 -10.21 1.40 -6.11
N LYS A 8 -10.00 0.52 -5.14
CA LYS A 8 -10.33 0.70 -3.73
C LYS A 8 -9.15 0.23 -2.88
N ARG A 9 -8.88 0.93 -1.78
CA ARG A 9 -7.82 0.56 -0.83
C ARG A 9 -8.27 -0.70 -0.09
N LEU A 10 -7.43 -1.72 -0.08
CA LEU A 10 -7.68 -2.98 0.62
C LEU A 10 -6.93 -3.03 1.95
N PHE A 11 -5.65 -2.65 1.92
CA PHE A 11 -4.75 -2.80 3.06
C PHE A 11 -3.71 -1.69 3.05
N SER A 12 -3.31 -1.25 4.24
CA SER A 12 -2.22 -0.30 4.44
C SER A 12 -1.40 -0.71 5.65
N SER A 13 -0.10 -0.92 5.47
CA SER A 13 0.80 -1.27 6.56
C SER A 13 2.22 -0.76 6.29
N PHE A 14 2.95 -0.51 7.38
CA PHE A 14 4.37 -0.18 7.35
C PHE A 14 5.26 -1.43 7.32
N SER A 15 4.70 -2.61 7.61
CA SER A 15 5.46 -3.86 7.66
C SER A 15 5.62 -4.47 6.27
N VAL A 16 6.88 -4.59 5.82
CA VAL A 16 7.25 -5.27 4.57
C VAL A 16 6.79 -6.74 4.59
N LYS A 17 6.90 -7.41 5.74
CA LYS A 17 6.46 -8.82 5.87
C LYS A 17 4.96 -8.97 5.63
N ALA A 18 4.15 -8.12 6.26
CA ALA A 18 2.70 -8.16 6.10
C ALA A 18 2.28 -7.87 4.65
N GLN A 19 2.96 -6.93 3.99
CA GLN A 19 2.75 -6.61 2.58
C GLN A 19 3.12 -7.79 1.67
N ALA A 20 4.26 -8.45 1.92
CA ALA A 20 4.71 -9.59 1.12
C ALA A 20 3.71 -10.75 1.18
N SER A 21 3.25 -11.11 2.39
CA SER A 21 2.25 -12.17 2.58
C SER A 21 0.93 -11.87 1.86
N LEU A 22 0.43 -10.64 1.95
CA LEU A 22 -0.80 -10.26 1.25
C LEU A 22 -0.62 -10.27 -0.27
N ARG A 23 0.54 -9.82 -0.76
CA ARG A 23 0.88 -9.83 -2.19
C ARG A 23 0.88 -11.25 -2.75
N GLU A 24 1.44 -12.19 -2.03
CA GLU A 24 1.47 -13.60 -2.41
C GLU A 24 0.07 -14.21 -2.44
N ALA A 25 -0.75 -13.96 -1.42
CA ALA A 25 -2.14 -14.40 -1.40
C ALA A 25 -2.93 -13.86 -2.61
N LEU A 26 -2.84 -12.55 -2.88
CA LEU A 26 -3.53 -11.94 -4.02
C LEU A 26 -3.05 -12.52 -5.37
N ALA A 27 -1.75 -12.78 -5.49
CA ALA A 27 -1.18 -13.41 -6.69
C ALA A 27 -1.65 -14.87 -6.87
N ALA A 28 -1.68 -15.66 -5.79
CA ALA A 28 -2.16 -17.03 -5.80
C ALA A 28 -3.62 -17.13 -6.25
N HIS A 29 -4.45 -16.17 -5.82
CA HIS A 29 -5.86 -16.09 -6.21
C HIS A 29 -6.12 -15.35 -7.54
N LYS A 30 -5.05 -14.98 -8.27
CA LYS A 30 -5.11 -14.25 -9.56
C LYS A 30 -5.92 -12.94 -9.48
N ILE A 31 -5.93 -12.30 -8.31
CA ILE A 31 -6.60 -11.00 -8.13
C ILE A 31 -5.64 -9.90 -8.56
N PRO A 32 -6.01 -9.04 -9.53
CA PRO A 32 -5.14 -7.95 -9.92
C PRO A 32 -5.06 -6.91 -8.79
N TYR A 33 -3.84 -6.48 -8.46
CA TYR A 33 -3.58 -5.48 -7.42
C TYR A 33 -2.54 -4.45 -7.87
N ILE A 34 -2.51 -3.31 -7.20
CA ILE A 34 -1.46 -2.28 -7.29
C ILE A 34 -0.89 -2.07 -5.90
N VAL A 35 0.43 -2.01 -5.78
CA VAL A 35 1.12 -1.62 -4.54
C VAL A 35 1.62 -0.19 -4.70
N ASN A 36 1.23 0.70 -3.79
CA ASN A 36 1.78 2.04 -3.69
C ASN A 36 2.61 2.12 -2.41
N ALA A 37 3.91 2.38 -2.55
CA ALA A 37 4.77 2.75 -1.43
C ALA A 37 4.69 4.27 -1.23
N VAL A 38 4.03 4.70 -0.16
CA VAL A 38 3.82 6.10 0.20
C VAL A 38 4.87 6.50 1.21
N ASN A 39 5.82 7.36 0.83
CA ASN A 39 6.79 7.91 1.76
C ASN A 39 6.09 8.90 2.71
N ILE A 40 5.77 8.46 3.93
CA ILE A 40 5.20 9.33 4.98
C ILE A 40 6.26 10.26 5.57
N ALA A 41 7.53 9.90 5.48
CA ALA A 41 8.69 10.71 5.89
C ALA A 41 8.82 12.05 5.13
N GLY A 42 8.02 12.30 4.09
CA GLY A 42 7.77 13.68 3.69
C GLY A 42 6.74 13.83 2.59
N GLY A 43 5.55 13.33 2.89
CA GLY A 43 4.31 13.84 2.33
C GLY A 43 4.10 13.53 0.85
N PHE A 44 3.07 12.73 0.58
CA PHE A 44 2.39 12.78 -0.70
C PHE A 44 1.65 14.12 -0.82
N GLY A 45 2.17 15.01 -1.68
CA GLY A 45 1.56 16.31 -1.98
C GLY A 45 2.54 17.48 -2.16
N ARG A 46 3.84 17.29 -1.92
CA ARG A 46 4.85 18.36 -2.04
C ARG A 46 6.07 17.89 -2.81
N ALA A 47 5.92 17.75 -4.13
CA ALA A 47 7.06 17.69 -5.03
C ALA A 47 7.92 18.98 -4.96
N ASP A 48 7.39 20.05 -4.35
CA ASP A 48 8.01 21.39 -4.35
C ASP A 48 8.63 21.84 -3.01
N ILE A 49 8.58 21.07 -1.91
CA ILE A 49 9.07 21.57 -0.58
C ILE A 49 10.35 20.89 -0.08
N ARG A 50 10.75 19.74 -0.64
CA ARG A 50 11.94 19.00 -0.17
C ARG A 50 13.26 19.38 -0.84
N ALA A 51 13.33 20.50 -1.56
CA ALA A 51 14.62 21.09 -1.92
C ALA A 51 15.20 22.00 -0.82
N ALA A 52 14.42 22.38 0.21
CA ALA A 52 14.75 23.52 1.06
C ALA A 52 15.16 23.24 2.52
N ALA A 53 15.01 22.02 3.06
CA ALA A 53 15.30 21.81 4.48
C ALA A 53 15.97 20.45 4.74
N GLY A 54 17.29 20.48 4.88
CA GLY A 54 18.00 19.48 5.66
C GLY A 54 17.43 19.45 7.08
N GLY A 55 17.15 18.24 7.59
CA GLY A 55 16.46 18.10 8.86
C GLY A 55 16.49 16.67 9.39
N VAL A 56 17.60 16.34 10.05
CA VAL A 56 17.69 15.63 11.35
C VAL A 56 16.62 14.55 11.61
N GLY A 57 17.05 13.29 11.67
CA GLY A 57 16.41 12.27 12.50
C GLY A 57 15.13 11.64 11.98
N LEU A 58 14.98 11.49 10.65
CA LEU A 58 13.90 10.68 10.11
C LEU A 58 14.17 9.20 10.41
N ASN A 59 13.34 8.62 11.29
CA ASN A 59 13.38 7.20 11.61
C ASN A 59 12.92 6.41 10.37
N LEU A 60 13.88 6.03 9.54
CA LEU A 60 13.66 5.46 8.20
C LEU A 60 12.88 4.14 8.24
N ASP A 61 12.89 3.45 9.39
CA ASP A 61 12.21 2.18 9.61
C ASP A 61 10.68 2.26 9.40
N TYR A 62 10.09 3.45 9.56
CA TYR A 62 8.67 3.71 9.27
C TYR A 62 8.47 4.73 8.15
N ALA A 63 9.49 5.01 7.33
CA ALA A 63 9.39 6.07 6.33
C ALA A 63 8.38 5.76 5.21
N TYR A 64 8.01 4.49 5.00
CA TYR A 64 7.17 4.05 3.90
C TYR A 64 5.93 3.29 4.38
N GLU A 65 4.76 3.81 4.00
CA GLU A 65 3.48 3.11 4.10
C GLU A 65 3.22 2.33 2.81
N TYR A 66 3.03 1.02 2.90
CA TYR A 66 2.64 0.22 1.74
C TYR A 66 1.13 0.11 1.69
N VAL A 67 0.55 0.67 0.62
CA VAL A 67 -0.89 0.67 0.40
C VAL A 67 -1.22 -0.19 -0.80
N ILE A 68 -2.03 -1.22 -0.60
CA ILE A 68 -2.48 -2.13 -1.65
C ILE A 68 -3.87 -1.72 -2.11
N TYR A 69 -4.01 -1.55 -3.43
CA TYR A 69 -5.25 -1.24 -4.11
C TYR A 69 -5.69 -2.40 -4.99
N VAL A 70 -6.98 -2.71 -4.94
CA VAL A 70 -7.64 -3.70 -5.80
C VAL A 70 -8.76 -3.03 -6.58
N ARG A 71 -9.32 -3.70 -7.59
CA ARG A 71 -10.52 -3.19 -8.27
C ARG A 71 -11.70 -3.21 -7.31
N LYS A 72 -12.58 -2.22 -7.40
CA LYS A 72 -13.85 -2.17 -6.64
C LYS A 72 -14.67 -3.45 -6.79
N LYS A 73 -14.64 -4.06 -7.97
CA LYS A 73 -15.35 -5.33 -8.28
C LYS A 73 -14.79 -6.53 -7.54
N ASP A 74 -13.48 -6.55 -7.34
CA ASP A 74 -12.75 -7.66 -6.72
C ASP A 74 -12.51 -7.42 -5.22
N TYR A 75 -12.95 -6.26 -4.70
CA TYR A 75 -12.70 -5.82 -3.33
C TYR A 75 -13.27 -6.78 -2.30
N GLN A 76 -14.50 -7.26 -2.48
CA GLN A 76 -15.15 -8.18 -1.55
C GLN A 76 -14.32 -9.46 -1.39
N ARG A 77 -13.96 -10.08 -2.52
CA ARG A 77 -13.14 -11.29 -2.56
C ARG A 77 -11.76 -11.08 -1.94
N ALA A 78 -11.15 -9.93 -2.19
CA ALA A 78 -9.85 -9.60 -1.62
C ALA A 78 -9.93 -9.31 -0.12
N GLU A 79 -11.03 -8.74 0.37
CA GLU A 79 -11.29 -8.53 1.79
C GLU A 79 -11.49 -9.85 2.54
N ASP A 80 -12.24 -10.78 1.96
CA ASP A 80 -12.44 -12.11 2.53
C ASP A 80 -11.10 -12.86 2.66
N LEU A 81 -10.23 -12.76 1.65
CA LEU A 81 -8.87 -13.31 1.70
C LEU A 81 -8.00 -12.62 2.75
N LEU A 82 -8.08 -11.30 2.86
CA LEU A 82 -7.35 -10.54 3.88
C LEU A 82 -7.76 -10.99 5.28
N ARG A 83 -9.06 -11.17 5.52
CA ARG A 83 -9.60 -11.68 6.79
C ARG A 83 -9.10 -13.09 7.08
N ALA A 84 -9.06 -13.96 6.08
CA ALA A 84 -8.53 -15.32 6.23
C ALA A 84 -7.01 -15.36 6.51
N GLN A 85 -6.25 -14.33 6.12
CA GLN A 85 -4.80 -14.25 6.33
C GLN A 85 -4.42 -13.65 7.69
N ILE A 86 -5.31 -12.85 8.29
CA ILE A 86 -5.09 -12.16 9.58
C ILE A 86 -5.79 -12.90 10.74
N GLY A 87 -6.80 -13.74 10.44
CA GLY A 87 -7.52 -14.57 11.40
C GLY A 87 -6.78 -15.81 11.85
#